data_AF-A0A5E4IQN1-F1
#
_entry.id   AF-A0A5E4IQN1-F1
#
_cell.length_a   1.000
_cell.length_b   1.000
_cell.length_c   1.000
_cell.angle_alpha   90.00
_cell.angle_beta   90.00
_cell.angle_gamma   90.00
#
_symmetry.space_group_name_H-M   'P 1'
#
loop_
_entity.id
_entity.type
_entity.pdbx_description
1 polymer ?
#
loop_
_entity_poly.entity_id
_entity_poly.type
_entity_poly.pdbx_seq_one_letter_code
_entity_poly.pdbx_strand_id
1 'polypeptide(L)'
;MRQFKIPEREKFDDIISELAHRGIVVLMHRPTRWGYVVDAVIPSVSVVVLKMPDMSRQTREAMSMFLDMTNRLENDGYRVLVVPKDSMSKEQIMAFCDRISIEPSPAAA
;
A
#
# COMPACT_ATOMS: atom_id res chain seq x y z
N MET A 1 2.86 23.07 23.32
CA MET A 1 3.54 21.89 22.75
C MET A 1 2.97 21.66 21.35
N ARG A 2 3.76 21.90 20.29
CA ARG A 2 3.32 21.66 18.90
C ARG A 2 3.28 20.16 18.66
N GLN A 3 2.09 19.59 18.58
CA GLN A 3 1.88 18.28 17.96
C GLN A 3 2.29 18.40 16.49
N PHE A 4 3.43 17.82 16.13
CA PHE A 4 3.75 17.55 14.73
C PHE A 4 2.78 16.48 14.24
N LYS A 5 1.68 16.90 13.62
CA LYS A 5 0.69 16.00 13.02
C LYS A 5 1.30 15.33 11.79
N ILE A 6 1.73 14.09 12.00
CA ILE A 6 1.81 12.93 11.11
C ILE A 6 1.48 13.23 9.61
N PRO A 7 2.47 13.62 8.79
CA PRO A 7 2.29 13.77 7.34
C PRO A 7 2.02 12.42 6.60
N GLU A 8 2.23 11.28 7.26
CA GLU A 8 1.99 9.97 6.66
C GLU A 8 0.51 9.58 6.55
N ARG A 9 -0.35 10.16 7.40
CA ARG A 9 -1.78 9.84 7.37
C ARG A 9 -2.46 10.55 6.19
N GLU A 10 -2.12 11.82 5.98
CA GLU A 10 -2.67 12.64 4.90
C GLU A 10 -2.33 12.07 3.52
N LYS A 11 -1.07 11.68 3.25
CA LYS A 11 -0.71 11.14 1.92
C LYS A 11 -1.39 9.82 1.56
N PHE A 12 -1.62 8.95 2.55
CA PHE A 12 -2.27 7.67 2.28
C PHE A 12 -3.74 7.90 1.98
N ASP A 13 -4.38 8.77 2.75
CA ASP A 13 -5.75 9.21 2.53
C ASP A 13 -5.89 9.94 1.17
N ASP A 14 -4.88 10.69 0.72
CA ASP A 14 -4.83 11.30 -0.61
C ASP A 14 -4.76 10.24 -1.73
N ILE A 15 -3.93 9.20 -1.58
CA ILE A 15 -3.89 8.06 -2.52
C ILE A 15 -5.26 7.37 -2.57
N ILE A 16 -5.88 7.09 -1.42
CA ILE A 16 -7.20 6.46 -1.39
C ILE A 16 -8.26 7.35 -2.05
N SER A 17 -8.21 8.65 -1.80
CA SER A 17 -9.14 9.62 -2.38
C SER A 17 -9.01 9.70 -3.91
N GLU A 18 -7.78 9.69 -4.42
CA GLU A 18 -7.51 9.69 -5.86
C GLU A 18 -7.99 8.39 -6.53
N LEU A 19 -7.76 7.23 -5.89
CA LEU A 19 -8.27 5.96 -6.38
C LEU A 19 -9.80 5.92 -6.38
N ALA A 20 -10.44 6.43 -5.33
CA ALA A 20 -11.89 6.55 -5.26
C ALA A 20 -12.45 7.48 -6.34
N HIS A 21 -11.77 8.61 -6.62
CA HIS A 21 -12.13 9.52 -7.70
C HIS A 21 -12.11 8.83 -9.08
N ARG A 22 -11.20 7.87 -9.27
CA ARG A 22 -11.09 7.02 -10.47
C ARG A 22 -12.06 5.84 -10.50
N GLY A 23 -12.95 5.73 -9.50
CA GLY A 23 -13.92 4.64 -9.39
C GLY A 23 -13.30 3.30 -8.95
N ILE A 24 -12.08 3.31 -8.40
CA ILE A 24 -11.40 2.11 -7.93
C ILE A 24 -11.83 1.81 -6.48
N VAL A 25 -12.32 0.60 -6.25
CA VAL A 25 -12.72 0.14 -4.92
C VAL A 25 -11.48 -0.27 -4.12
N VAL A 26 -11.32 0.35 -2.95
CA VAL A 26 -10.25 0.05 -1.99
C VAL A 26 -10.83 -0.51 -0.70
N LEU A 27 -10.27 -1.63 -0.24
CA LEU A 27 -10.62 -2.27 1.03
C LEU A 27 -9.49 -2.06 2.03
N MET A 28 -9.75 -1.31 3.10
CA MET A 28 -8.75 -0.91 4.09
C MET A 28 -8.58 -1.95 5.21
N HIS A 29 -7.38 -2.02 5.79
CA HIS A 29 -7.06 -2.79 7.01
C HIS A 29 -7.52 -4.25 6.94
N ARG A 30 -7.14 -4.96 5.87
CA ARG A 30 -7.61 -6.33 5.63
C ARG A 30 -6.71 -7.34 6.31
N PRO A 31 -7.27 -8.25 7.14
CA PRO A 31 -6.51 -9.36 7.65
C PRO A 31 -6.21 -10.36 6.53
N THR A 32 -4.99 -10.89 6.54
CA THR A 32 -4.53 -11.96 5.67
C THR A 32 -4.70 -13.30 6.37
N ARG A 33 -4.74 -14.39 5.59
CA ARG A 33 -4.73 -15.76 6.13
C ARG A 33 -3.49 -16.11 6.94
N TRP A 34 -2.44 -15.30 6.83
CA TRP A 34 -1.15 -15.46 7.51
C TRP A 34 -1.05 -14.67 8.81
N GLY A 35 -2.14 -14.00 9.23
CA GLY A 35 -2.19 -13.25 10.49
C GLY A 35 -1.67 -11.81 10.39
N TYR A 36 -1.22 -11.36 9.21
CA TYR A 36 -0.88 -9.95 8.96
C TYR A 36 -2.12 -9.14 8.65
N VAL A 37 -2.08 -7.83 8.95
CA VAL A 37 -3.07 -6.86 8.48
C VAL A 37 -2.40 -5.97 7.45
N VAL A 38 -2.94 -5.95 6.22
CA VAL A 38 -2.44 -5.07 5.15
C VAL A 38 -3.16 -3.72 5.19
N ASP A 39 -2.48 -2.65 4.80
CA ASP A 39 -3.06 -1.30 4.87
C ASP A 39 -4.24 -1.13 3.91
N ALA A 40 -4.12 -1.57 2.67
CA ALA A 40 -5.20 -1.55 1.69
C ALA A 40 -5.10 -2.67 0.64
N VAL A 41 -6.25 -3.09 0.12
CA VAL A 41 -6.39 -4.07 -0.97
C VAL A 41 -7.27 -3.47 -2.07
N ILE A 42 -6.87 -3.68 -3.32
CA ILE A 42 -7.60 -3.28 -4.52
C ILE A 42 -7.95 -4.57 -5.27
N PRO A 43 -9.14 -5.15 -5.01
CA PRO A 43 -9.47 -6.50 -5.48
C PRO A 43 -9.54 -6.60 -7.00
N SER A 44 -10.00 -5.55 -7.68
CA SER A 44 -10.23 -5.54 -9.12
C SER A 44 -8.97 -5.80 -9.95
N VAL A 45 -7.80 -5.45 -9.43
CA VAL A 45 -6.49 -5.60 -10.09
C VAL A 45 -5.51 -6.43 -9.28
N SER A 46 -5.98 -7.14 -8.24
CA SER A 46 -5.14 -7.94 -7.33
C SER A 46 -3.93 -7.18 -6.80
N VAL A 47 -4.13 -5.92 -6.39
CA VAL A 47 -3.07 -5.08 -5.80
C VAL A 47 -3.26 -5.01 -4.29
N VAL A 48 -2.16 -5.09 -3.55
CA VAL A 48 -2.10 -4.78 -2.13
C VAL A 48 -1.19 -3.57 -1.95
N VAL A 49 -1.65 -2.60 -1.16
CA VAL A 49 -0.87 -1.42 -0.83
C VAL A 49 -0.46 -1.51 0.64
N LEU A 50 0.83 -1.36 0.90
CA LEU A 50 1.44 -1.39 2.24
C LEU A 50 2.15 -0.06 2.52
N LYS A 51 2.11 0.40 3.77
CA LYS A 51 2.93 1.52 4.21
C LYS A 51 4.33 1.04 4.56
N MET A 52 5.34 1.78 4.13
CA MET A 52 6.71 1.51 4.55
C MET A 52 6.79 1.60 6.08
N PRO A 53 7.30 0.56 6.75
CA PRO A 53 7.40 0.56 8.20
C PRO A 53 8.44 1.57 8.71
N ASP A 54 8.27 2.07 9.93
CA ASP A 54 9.19 3.08 10.50
C ASP A 54 10.55 2.48 10.87
N MET A 55 11.52 2.65 9.97
CA MET A 55 12.89 2.17 10.13
C MET A 55 13.68 2.85 11.26
N SER A 56 13.21 3.98 11.79
CA SER A 56 13.93 4.71 12.85
C SER A 56 13.87 4.01 14.22
N ARG A 57 12.88 3.13 14.41
CA ARG A 57 12.63 2.40 15.66
C ARG A 57 12.66 0.90 15.49
N GLN A 58 12.88 0.40 14.28
CA GLN A 58 12.68 -1.01 13.98
C GLN A 58 13.95 -1.85 14.11
N THR A 59 13.80 -2.90 14.90
CA THR A 59 14.69 -4.06 14.97
C THR A 59 14.60 -4.87 13.67
N ARG A 60 15.67 -5.63 13.37
CA ARG A 60 15.77 -6.57 12.24
C ARG A 60 14.52 -7.44 12.02
N GLU A 61 13.80 -7.73 13.10
CA GLU A 61 12.56 -8.53 13.12
C GLU A 61 11.41 -7.87 12.35
N ALA A 62 11.17 -6.57 12.51
CA ALA A 62 10.06 -5.90 11.84
C ALA A 62 10.26 -5.86 10.32
N MET A 63 11.50 -5.64 9.87
CA MET A 63 11.85 -5.74 8.44
C MET A 63 11.72 -7.18 7.94
N SER A 64 12.13 -8.17 8.74
CA SER A 64 11.95 -9.59 8.39
C SER A 64 10.48 -9.97 8.24
N MET A 65 9.61 -9.49 9.13
CA MET A 65 8.16 -9.71 9.04
C MET A 65 7.54 -9.00 7.83
N PHE A 66 7.99 -7.78 7.53
CA PHE A 66 7.55 -7.05 6.35
C PHE A 66 7.91 -7.81 5.07
N LEU A 67 9.15 -8.28 4.94
CA LEU A 67 9.61 -9.06 3.79
C LEU A 67 8.89 -10.42 3.68
N ASP A 68 8.65 -11.12 4.79
CA ASP A 68 7.89 -12.36 4.77
C ASP A 68 6.45 -12.12 4.28
N MET A 69 5.82 -11.05 4.77
CA MET A 69 4.48 -10.66 4.32
C MET A 69 4.46 -10.31 2.82
N THR A 70 5.40 -9.51 2.32
CA THR A 70 5.43 -9.16 0.88
C THR A 70 5.60 -10.41 0.02
N ASN A 71 6.56 -11.28 0.36
CA ASN A 71 6.81 -12.51 -0.39
C ASN A 71 5.58 -13.42 -0.42
N ARG A 72 4.86 -13.56 0.70
CA ARG A 72 3.63 -14.36 0.76
C ARG A 72 2.51 -13.79 -0.11
N LEU A 73 2.34 -12.47 -0.10
CA LEU A 73 1.32 -11.80 -0.92
C LEU A 73 1.62 -11.94 -2.42
N GLU A 74 2.89 -11.77 -2.80
CA GLU A 74 3.33 -11.97 -4.18
C GLU A 74 3.16 -13.42 -4.64
N ASN A 75 3.48 -14.39 -3.78
CA ASN A 75 3.23 -15.81 -4.05
C ASN A 75 1.73 -16.15 -4.17
N ASP A 76 0.86 -15.39 -3.49
CA ASP A 76 -0.59 -15.50 -3.60
C ASP A 76 -1.15 -14.79 -4.86
N GLY A 77 -0.27 -14.23 -5.71
CA GLY A 77 -0.63 -13.58 -6.96
C GLY A 77 -0.99 -12.09 -6.82
N TYR A 78 -0.77 -11.50 -5.65
CA TYR A 78 -0.97 -10.07 -5.46
C TYR A 78 0.25 -9.28 -5.90
N ARG A 79 0.02 -8.17 -6.60
CA ARG A 79 1.07 -7.15 -6.80
C ARG A 79 1.14 -6.26 -5.57
N VAL A 80 2.28 -6.24 -4.89
CA VAL A 80 2.49 -5.43 -3.70
C VAL A 80 3.07 -4.07 -4.08
N LEU A 81 2.40 -2.99 -3.67
CA LEU A 81 2.90 -1.62 -3.81
C LEU A 81 3.18 -1.03 -2.43
N VAL A 82 4.37 -0.47 -2.25
CA VAL A 82 4.78 0.12 -0.99
C VAL A 82 4.71 1.64 -1.09
N VAL A 83 3.98 2.27 -0.17
CA VAL A 83 3.94 3.72 -0.01
C VAL A 83 5.18 4.13 0.76
N PRO A 84 6.09 4.92 0.16
CA PRO A 84 7.33 5.32 0.80
C PRO A 84 7.05 6.14 2.05
N LYS A 85 7.97 6.13 3.01
CA LYS A 85 7.84 6.87 4.28
C LYS A 85 7.85 8.40 4.05
N ASP A 86 8.64 8.85 3.09
CA ASP A 86 8.77 10.26 2.79
C ASP A 86 7.46 10.86 2.25
N SER A 87 7.39 12.19 2.28
CA SER A 87 6.29 12.94 1.67
C SER A 87 6.27 12.71 0.17
N MET A 88 5.08 12.55 -0.40
CA MET A 88 4.89 12.52 -1.85
C MET A 88 4.27 13.84 -2.33
N SER A 89 4.75 14.37 -3.45
CA SER A 89 4.05 15.44 -4.15
C SER A 89 2.77 14.92 -4.81
N LYS A 90 1.87 15.83 -5.23
CA LYS A 90 0.65 15.44 -5.94
C LYS A 90 0.94 14.66 -7.22
N GLU A 91 1.98 15.06 -7.95
CA GLU A 91 2.42 14.37 -9.17
C GLU A 91 2.89 12.94 -8.87
N GLN A 92 3.59 12.74 -7.75
CA GLN A 92 4.01 11.42 -7.31
C GLN A 92 2.82 10.55 -6.88
N ILE A 93 1.82 11.13 -6.23
CA ILE A 93 0.57 10.44 -5.85
C ILE A 93 -0.20 10.01 -7.11
N MET A 94 -0.32 10.90 -8.09
CA MET A 94 -0.96 10.60 -9.38
C MET A 94 -0.22 9.47 -10.10
N ALA A 95 1.11 9.56 -10.23
CA ALA A 95 1.93 8.52 -10.84
C ALA A 95 1.83 7.17 -10.11
N PHE A 96 1.71 7.19 -8.77
CA PHE A 96 1.48 5.97 -7.99
C PHE A 96 0.11 5.34 -8.32
N CYS A 97 -0.95 6.14 -8.39
CA CYS A 97 -2.28 5.68 -8.76
C CYS A 97 -2.35 5.21 -10.22
N ASP A 98 -1.59 5.84 -11.12
CA ASP A 98 -1.49 5.44 -12.53
C ASP A 98 -0.95 4.01 -12.65
N ARG A 99 0.09 3.65 -11.87
CA ARG A 99 0.62 2.28 -11.84
C ARG A 99 -0.44 1.24 -11.44
N ILE A 100 -1.41 1.63 -10.60
CA ILE A 100 -2.54 0.78 -10.20
C ILE A 100 -3.53 0.60 -11.35
N SER A 101 -3.79 1.67 -12.10
CA SER A 101 -4.78 1.70 -13.17
C SER A 101 -4.30 1.09 -14.50
N ILE A 102 -2.98 1.01 -14.74
CA ILE A 102 -2.41 0.68 -16.07
C ILE A 102 -2.29 -0.83 -16.34
N GLU A 103 -2.31 -1.70 -15.33
CA GLU A 103 -2.20 -3.15 -15.57
C GLU A 103 -3.55 -3.87 -15.49
N PRO A 104 -4.10 -4.34 -16.63
CA PRO A 104 -4.95 -5.51 -16.60
C PRO A 104 -4.08 -6.67 -16.11
N SER A 105 -4.49 -7.30 -15.01
CA SER A 105 -3.88 -8.53 -14.52
C SER A 105 -3.76 -9.54 -15.67
N PRO A 106 -2.59 -10.13 -15.93
CA PRO A 106 -2.44 -11.18 -16.95
C PRO A 106 -3.13 -12.50 -16.55
N ALA A 107 -3.92 -12.54 -15.48
CA ALA A 107 -4.76 -13.69 -15.12
C ALA A 107 -6.05 -13.77 -15.98
N ALA A 108 -5.90 -13.64 -17.29
CA ALA A 108 -6.91 -13.95 -18.29
C ALA A 108 -6.19 -14.48 -19.55
N ALA A 109 -5.51 -15.61 -19.41
CA ALA A 109 -5.04 -16.45 -20.51
C ALA A 109 -5.15 -17.91 -20.10
#